data_AF-A0A7S3YY69-F1
#
_entry.id   AF-A0A7S3YY69-F1
#
_cell.length_a   1.000
_cell.length_b   1.000
_cell.length_c   1.000
_cell.angle_alpha   90.00
_cell.angle_beta   90.00
_cell.angle_gamma   90.00
#
_symmetry.space_group_name_H-M   'P 1'
#
loop_
_entity.id
_entity.type
_entity.pdbx_description
1 polymer ?
#
loop_
_entity_poly.entity_id
_entity_poly.type
_entity_poly.pdbx_seq_one_letter_code
_entity_poly.pdbx_strand_id
1 'polypeptide(L)'
;FETQGAEFDLDLPVSETLPGPGIAGFYTKSWPAEQTPGLHLQVQQVSARGDCLFQSIAIGLAHACGYRHLSMYAPCLKTDSRTLRKLAVDTLKTDCDLFMQEDEMISTRELAEVASEQFNCTPAQYLEDMLRPATWGGGPEIVALANALRRPIHVYEPICSKDNKTLRFELC
;
A
#
# COMPACT_ATOMS: atom_id res chain seq x y z
N PHE A 1 -1.72 34.11 3.00
CA PHE A 1 -0.33 33.79 3.39
C PHE A 1 0.14 32.70 2.45
N GLU A 2 1.17 33.00 1.66
CA GLU A 2 1.66 32.17 0.55
C GLU A 2 2.11 30.78 1.03
N THR A 3 1.70 29.76 0.28
CA THR A 3 1.88 28.33 0.58
C THR A 3 3.10 27.78 -0.14
N GLN A 4 4.04 27.18 0.61
CA GLN A 4 5.15 26.38 0.08
C GLN A 4 4.99 24.93 0.57
N GLY A 5 4.97 23.96 -0.37
CA GLY A 5 4.77 22.54 -0.11
C GLY A 5 5.96 21.88 0.60
N ALA A 6 5.72 20.79 1.33
CA ALA A 6 6.75 20.07 2.06
C ALA A 6 7.51 19.09 1.16
N GLU A 7 8.84 19.22 1.14
CA GLU A 7 9.80 18.39 0.41
C GLU A 7 10.56 17.50 1.39
N PHE A 8 10.79 16.24 1.02
CA PHE A 8 11.78 15.38 1.69
C PHE A 8 12.69 14.78 0.63
N ASP A 9 13.99 15.01 0.77
CA ASP A 9 15.02 14.55 -0.14
C ASP A 9 15.61 13.24 0.40
N LEU A 10 15.43 12.14 -0.32
CA LEU A 10 16.13 10.88 -0.06
C LEU A 10 17.13 10.63 -1.20
N ASP A 11 18.42 10.73 -0.88
CA ASP A 11 19.52 10.33 -1.76
C ASP A 11 19.56 8.80 -1.88
N LEU A 12 18.90 8.25 -2.91
CA LEU A 12 18.99 6.83 -3.25
C LEU A 12 19.53 6.69 -4.69
N PRO A 13 20.56 5.84 -4.93
CA PRO A 13 21.03 5.57 -6.27
C PRO A 13 19.95 4.82 -7.08
N VAL A 14 19.46 5.45 -8.14
CA VAL A 14 18.46 4.89 -9.04
C VAL A 14 19.10 3.79 -9.90
N SER A 15 18.71 2.54 -9.69
CA SER A 15 18.97 1.44 -10.62
C SER A 15 17.86 1.42 -11.65
N GLU A 16 18.21 1.70 -12.92
CA GLU A 16 17.28 1.69 -14.04
C GLU A 16 16.67 0.29 -14.26
N THR A 17 15.34 0.27 -14.39
CA THR A 17 14.42 -0.67 -15.08
C THR A 17 13.36 -1.30 -14.19
N LEU A 18 12.09 -0.93 -14.45
CA LEU A 18 10.93 -1.81 -14.65
C LEU A 18 9.72 -0.97 -15.08
N PRO A 19 9.15 -1.17 -16.29
CA PRO A 19 7.82 -0.67 -16.63
C PRO A 19 6.80 -1.76 -16.25
N GLY A 20 6.02 -1.53 -15.21
CA GLY A 20 4.79 -2.27 -14.93
C GLY A 20 3.58 -1.38 -15.20
N PRO A 21 2.41 -1.92 -15.56
CA PRO A 21 1.20 -1.11 -15.68
C PRO A 21 0.90 -0.50 -14.32
N GLY A 22 0.97 0.83 -14.24
CA GLY A 22 0.58 1.57 -13.05
C GLY A 22 -0.86 1.26 -12.71
N ILE A 23 -1.08 0.59 -11.58
CA ILE A 23 -2.40 0.46 -10.98
C ILE A 23 -2.71 1.83 -10.40
N ALA A 24 -3.62 2.56 -11.03
CA ALA A 24 -4.08 3.85 -10.53
C ALA A 24 -4.81 3.66 -9.20
N GLY A 25 -4.20 4.15 -8.11
CA GLY A 25 -4.85 4.26 -6.82
C GLY A 25 -5.96 5.32 -6.84
N PHE A 26 -7.03 5.08 -6.09
CA PHE A 26 -8.10 6.05 -5.88
C PHE A 26 -7.80 6.90 -4.65
N TYR A 27 -7.15 8.07 -4.78
CA TYR A 27 -7.17 9.09 -3.74
C TYR A 27 -7.10 10.50 -4.35
N THR A 28 -7.96 11.40 -3.88
CA THR A 28 -8.06 12.79 -4.34
C THR A 28 -8.09 13.75 -3.15
N LYS A 29 -7.05 13.75 -2.31
CA LYS A 29 -6.65 14.94 -1.51
C LYS A 29 -5.36 14.69 -0.75
N SER A 30 -4.40 15.59 -0.94
CA SER A 30 -3.16 15.66 -0.19
C SER A 30 -3.44 15.89 1.30
N TRP A 31 -2.93 14.98 2.15
CA TRP A 31 -2.80 15.24 3.59
C TRP A 31 -1.83 16.42 3.79
N PRO A 32 -2.07 17.34 4.74
CA PRO A 32 -1.09 18.35 5.07
C PRO A 32 0.13 17.63 5.65
N ALA A 33 1.13 17.40 4.81
CA ALA A 33 2.48 17.01 5.19
C ALA A 33 3.14 18.19 5.93
N GLU A 34 2.55 18.64 7.04
CA GLU A 34 3.32 19.34 8.05
C GLU A 34 4.38 18.35 8.51
N GLN A 35 5.62 18.73 8.27
CA GLN A 35 6.81 18.00 8.67
C GLN A 35 6.59 17.44 10.07
N THR A 36 6.42 16.13 10.21
CA THR A 36 6.44 15.49 11.52
C THR A 36 7.89 15.53 11.96
N PRO A 37 8.30 16.49 12.83
CA PRO A 37 9.71 16.68 13.11
C PRO A 37 10.19 15.42 13.85
N GLY A 38 11.12 14.68 13.23
CA GLY A 38 11.65 13.42 13.77
C GLY A 38 11.13 12.14 13.13
N LEU A 39 10.30 12.19 12.07
CA LEU A 39 9.95 10.99 11.32
C LEU A 39 11.12 10.58 10.40
N HIS A 40 11.88 9.57 10.84
CA HIS A 40 12.93 8.95 10.03
C HIS A 40 12.36 7.74 9.29
N LEU A 41 12.21 7.85 7.97
CA LEU A 41 11.81 6.75 7.10
C LEU A 41 13.05 6.11 6.45
N GLN A 42 12.99 4.79 6.27
CA GLN A 42 13.97 4.03 5.50
C GLN A 42 13.24 3.22 4.44
N VAL A 43 13.68 3.34 3.20
CA VAL A 43 13.12 2.56 2.09
C VAL A 43 13.71 1.16 2.14
N GLN A 44 12.84 0.17 2.27
CA GLN A 44 13.22 -1.24 2.20
C GLN A 44 12.68 -1.87 0.93
N GLN A 45 13.55 -2.54 0.18
CA GLN A 45 13.16 -3.29 -1.01
C GLN A 45 12.38 -4.57 -0.65
N VAL A 46 11.38 -4.88 -1.46
CA VAL A 46 10.58 -6.11 -1.38
C VAL A 46 10.63 -6.86 -2.71
N SER A 47 10.22 -8.13 -2.71
CA SER A 47 10.30 -8.94 -3.94
C SER A 47 9.28 -8.49 -4.99
N ALA A 48 9.70 -8.37 -6.24
CA ALA A 48 8.84 -8.00 -7.38
C ALA A 48 8.04 -9.19 -7.96
N ARG A 49 7.56 -10.09 -7.10
CA ARG A 49 6.85 -11.33 -7.50
C ARG A 49 5.33 -11.23 -7.38
N GLY A 50 4.79 -10.03 -7.29
CA GLY A 50 3.36 -9.78 -7.11
C GLY A 50 2.81 -9.94 -5.69
N ASP A 51 3.66 -10.29 -4.73
CA ASP A 51 3.33 -10.25 -3.29
C ASP A 51 3.87 -8.98 -2.60
N CYS A 52 4.39 -8.01 -3.37
CA CYS A 52 5.12 -6.85 -2.85
C CYS A 52 4.32 -6.03 -1.84
N LEU A 53 3.03 -5.75 -2.11
CA LEU A 53 2.16 -5.02 -1.18
C LEU A 53 2.11 -5.69 0.20
N PHE A 54 1.77 -6.98 0.22
CA PHE A 54 1.62 -7.73 1.46
C PHE A 54 2.96 -7.94 2.17
N GLN A 55 4.07 -8.07 1.42
CA GLN A 55 5.42 -8.11 2.01
C GLN A 55 5.78 -6.78 2.67
N SER A 56 5.51 -5.65 2.01
CA SER A 56 5.75 -4.31 2.57
C SER A 56 5.00 -4.11 3.88
N ILE A 57 3.72 -4.51 3.93
CA ILE A 57 2.91 -4.44 5.15
C ILE A 57 3.46 -5.40 6.22
N ALA A 58 3.82 -6.64 5.87
CA ALA A 58 4.41 -7.60 6.82
C ALA A 58 5.72 -7.07 7.43
N ILE A 59 6.58 -6.45 6.64
CA ILE A 59 7.81 -5.80 7.11
C ILE A 59 7.48 -4.64 8.05
N GLY A 60 6.53 -3.78 7.69
CA GLY A 60 6.08 -2.68 8.55
C GLY A 60 5.53 -3.16 9.89
N LEU A 61 4.74 -4.24 9.90
CA LEU A 61 4.24 -4.87 11.11
C LEU A 61 5.36 -5.48 11.96
N ALA A 62 6.33 -6.15 11.33
CA ALA A 62 7.50 -6.66 12.03
C ALA A 62 8.34 -5.51 12.65
N HIS A 63 8.49 -4.40 11.94
CA HIS A 63 9.15 -3.21 12.45
C HIS A 63 8.45 -2.64 13.70
N ALA A 64 7.12 -2.58 13.69
CA ALA A 64 6.35 -2.19 14.87
C ALA A 64 6.53 -3.14 16.08
N CYS A 65 6.98 -4.38 15.84
CA CYS A 65 7.32 -5.37 16.87
C CYS A 65 8.82 -5.36 17.26
N GLY A 66 9.62 -4.41 16.75
CA GLY A 66 11.03 -4.24 17.12
C GLY A 66 12.05 -4.84 16.15
N TYR A 67 11.62 -5.45 15.04
CA TYR A 67 12.54 -5.97 14.01
C TYR A 67 13.00 -4.86 13.07
N ARG A 68 14.31 -4.60 12.95
CA ARG A 68 14.78 -3.41 12.21
C ARG A 68 15.09 -3.60 10.73
N HIS A 69 15.20 -4.84 10.23
CA HIS A 69 15.61 -5.07 8.83
C HIS A 69 15.43 -6.53 8.39
N LEU A 70 14.18 -7.00 8.24
CA LEU A 70 13.95 -8.36 7.74
C LEU A 70 14.51 -8.51 6.32
N SER A 71 15.20 -9.60 6.01
CA SER A 71 15.61 -9.87 4.63
C SER A 71 14.38 -9.99 3.72
N MET A 72 14.42 -9.44 2.51
CA MET A 72 13.35 -9.62 1.50
C MET A 72 13.09 -11.10 1.14
N TYR A 73 14.04 -11.98 1.42
CA TYR A 73 13.93 -13.43 1.20
C TYR A 73 13.64 -14.21 2.49
N ALA A 74 13.34 -13.52 3.59
CA ALA A 74 13.03 -14.18 4.85
C ALA A 74 11.81 -15.10 4.68
N PRO A 75 11.91 -16.40 5.03
CA PRO A 75 10.81 -17.35 4.83
C PRO A 75 9.51 -16.97 5.53
N CYS A 76 9.58 -16.27 6.67
CA CYS A 76 8.40 -15.76 7.38
C CYS A 76 7.56 -14.82 6.51
N LEU A 77 8.18 -13.95 5.70
CA LEU A 77 7.47 -12.99 4.86
C LEU A 77 6.53 -13.66 3.85
N LYS A 78 6.87 -14.85 3.35
CA LYS A 78 5.98 -15.60 2.45
C LYS A 78 4.74 -16.11 3.16
N THR A 79 4.86 -16.49 4.43
CA THR A 79 3.72 -16.94 5.24
C THR A 79 2.88 -15.74 5.70
N ASP A 80 3.54 -14.67 6.14
CA ASP A 80 2.87 -13.44 6.57
C ASP A 80 2.12 -12.79 5.40
N SER A 81 2.72 -12.72 4.21
CA SER A 81 2.07 -12.17 3.02
C SER A 81 0.81 -12.95 2.62
N ARG A 82 0.84 -14.28 2.68
CA ARG A 82 -0.35 -15.12 2.42
C ARG A 82 -1.42 -14.91 3.48
N THR A 83 -1.02 -14.74 4.73
CA THR A 83 -1.94 -14.49 5.84
C THR A 83 -2.62 -13.13 5.69
N LEU A 84 -1.86 -12.08 5.36
CA LEU A 84 -2.39 -10.75 5.08
C LEU A 84 -3.30 -10.73 3.85
N ARG A 85 -2.91 -11.39 2.76
CA ARG A 85 -3.75 -11.55 1.56
C ARG A 85 -5.09 -12.21 1.90
N LYS A 86 -5.06 -13.30 2.67
CA LYS A 86 -6.29 -13.96 3.13
C LYS A 86 -7.12 -13.03 4.02
N LEU A 87 -6.49 -12.33 4.97
CA LEU A 87 -7.18 -11.39 5.86
C LEU A 87 -7.88 -10.27 5.08
N ALA A 88 -7.22 -9.70 4.07
CA ALA A 88 -7.80 -8.69 3.20
C ALA A 88 -9.06 -9.23 2.49
N VAL A 89 -8.95 -10.39 1.83
CA VAL A 89 -10.07 -11.03 1.12
C VAL A 89 -11.20 -11.43 2.08
N ASP A 90 -10.88 -11.99 3.24
CA ASP A 90 -11.88 -12.35 4.25
C ASP A 90 -12.64 -11.11 4.71
N THR A 91 -11.95 -9.98 4.91
CA THR A 91 -12.56 -8.70 5.28
C THR A 91 -13.46 -8.18 4.19
N LEU A 92 -13.02 -8.20 2.92
CA LEU A 92 -13.85 -7.80 1.77
C LEU A 92 -15.06 -8.71 1.54
N LYS A 93 -15.06 -9.94 2.07
CA LYS A 93 -16.21 -10.86 2.02
C LYS A 93 -17.21 -10.64 3.15
N THR A 94 -16.83 -9.93 4.22
CA THR A 94 -17.79 -9.59 5.27
C THR A 94 -18.72 -8.50 4.79
N ASP A 95 -19.99 -8.52 5.21
CA ASP A 95 -20.95 -7.45 4.90
C ASP A 95 -20.82 -6.36 5.97
N CYS A 96 -19.97 -5.37 5.73
CA CYS A 96 -19.69 -4.29 6.66
C CYS A 96 -19.22 -3.01 5.96
N ASP A 97 -19.19 -1.91 6.71
CA ASP A 97 -18.61 -0.65 6.27
C ASP A 97 -17.15 -0.56 6.75
N LEU A 98 -16.28 -0.09 5.85
CA LEU A 98 -14.86 0.11 6.08
C LEU A 98 -14.56 1.61 6.12
N PHE A 99 -13.71 1.99 7.05
CA PHE A 99 -13.18 3.35 7.13
C PHE A 99 -12.14 3.59 6.05
N MET A 100 -12.27 4.69 5.30
CA MET A 100 -11.26 5.13 4.34
C MET A 100 -10.40 6.25 4.93
N GLN A 101 -10.99 7.43 5.12
CA GLN A 101 -10.30 8.64 5.59
C GLN A 101 -11.30 9.60 6.26
N GLU A 102 -10.87 10.31 7.30
CA GLU A 102 -11.67 11.30 8.02
C GLU A 102 -13.02 10.77 8.53
N ASP A 103 -14.12 11.06 7.84
CA ASP A 103 -15.48 10.55 8.15
C ASP A 103 -16.06 9.74 6.97
N GLU A 104 -15.22 9.38 5.98
CA GLU A 104 -15.61 8.62 4.81
C GLU A 104 -15.58 7.12 5.08
N MET A 105 -16.71 6.48 4.77
CA MET A 105 -16.92 5.04 4.88
C MET A 105 -17.31 4.48 3.53
N ILE A 106 -16.88 3.25 3.23
CA ILE A 106 -17.28 2.51 2.03
C ILE A 106 -17.70 1.10 2.42
N SER A 107 -18.77 0.59 1.82
CA SER A 107 -19.16 -0.80 2.07
C SER A 107 -18.15 -1.76 1.41
N THR A 108 -17.90 -2.91 2.01
CA THR A 108 -17.06 -3.97 1.42
C THR A 108 -17.56 -4.40 0.04
N ARG A 109 -18.88 -4.40 -0.16
CA ARG A 109 -19.52 -4.71 -1.43
C ARG A 109 -19.16 -3.68 -2.50
N GLU A 110 -19.37 -2.40 -2.21
CA GLU A 110 -19.05 -1.30 -3.14
C GLU A 110 -17.56 -1.28 -3.48
N LEU A 111 -16.69 -1.45 -2.48
CA LEU A 111 -15.25 -1.51 -2.69
C LEU A 111 -14.83 -2.68 -3.60
N ALA A 112 -15.44 -3.86 -3.43
CA ALA A 112 -15.19 -5.02 -4.28
C ALA A 112 -15.78 -4.85 -5.69
N GLU A 113 -16.94 -4.18 -5.83
CA GLU A 113 -17.55 -3.84 -7.10
C GLU A 113 -16.64 -2.93 -7.91
N VAL A 114 -16.24 -1.78 -7.35
CA VAL A 114 -15.31 -0.82 -7.97
C VAL A 114 -13.99 -1.49 -8.36
N ALA A 115 -13.43 -2.32 -7.47
CA ALA A 115 -12.20 -3.05 -7.76
C ALA A 115 -12.37 -4.02 -8.95
N SER A 116 -13.44 -4.80 -8.96
CA SER A 116 -13.69 -5.80 -10.01
C SER A 116 -13.94 -5.18 -11.39
N GLU A 117 -14.54 -3.99 -11.44
CA GLU A 117 -14.74 -3.23 -12.68
C GLU A 117 -13.40 -2.86 -13.32
N GLN A 118 -12.39 -2.47 -12.53
CA GLN A 118 -11.06 -2.14 -13.05
C GLN A 118 -10.38 -3.33 -13.74
N PHE A 119 -10.66 -4.56 -13.28
CA PHE A 119 -10.12 -5.79 -13.84
C PHE A 119 -11.06 -6.47 -14.84
N ASN A 120 -12.18 -5.84 -15.18
CA ASN A 120 -13.20 -6.38 -16.08
C ASN A 120 -13.65 -7.80 -15.67
N CYS A 121 -13.88 -8.01 -14.37
CA CYS A 121 -14.34 -9.28 -13.81
C CYS A 121 -15.49 -9.05 -12.81
N THR A 122 -16.03 -10.13 -12.25
CA THR A 122 -17.06 -10.03 -11.21
C THR A 122 -16.41 -9.86 -9.82
N PRO A 123 -17.11 -9.27 -8.82
CA PRO A 123 -16.57 -9.16 -7.46
C PRO A 123 -16.16 -10.50 -6.86
N ALA A 124 -16.94 -11.56 -7.09
CA ALA A 124 -16.61 -12.90 -6.63
C ALA A 124 -15.31 -13.42 -7.27
N GLN A 125 -15.15 -13.22 -8.58
CA GLN A 125 -13.95 -13.62 -9.30
C GLN A 125 -12.72 -12.81 -8.87
N TYR A 126 -12.88 -11.49 -8.68
CA TYR A 126 -11.83 -10.62 -8.13
C TYR A 126 -11.30 -11.17 -6.81
N LEU A 127 -12.19 -11.49 -5.86
CA LEU A 127 -11.82 -12.00 -4.54
C LEU A 127 -11.18 -13.40 -4.60
N GLU A 128 -11.60 -14.26 -5.53
CA GLU A 128 -10.96 -15.57 -5.76
C GLU A 128 -9.57 -15.42 -6.38
N ASP A 129 -9.42 -14.57 -7.39
CA ASP A 129 -8.15 -14.29 -8.06
C ASP A 129 -7.15 -13.64 -7.09
N MET A 130 -7.64 -12.79 -6.17
CA MET A 130 -6.82 -12.14 -5.15
C MET A 130 -6.20 -13.13 -4.16
N LEU A 131 -6.75 -14.35 -4.02
CA LEU A 131 -6.14 -15.41 -3.19
C LEU A 131 -5.01 -16.16 -3.91
N ARG A 132 -4.87 -16.01 -5.24
CA ARG A 132 -3.80 -16.68 -5.98
C ARG A 132 -2.45 -16.06 -5.62
N PRO A 133 -1.38 -16.89 -5.47
CA PRO A 133 -0.04 -16.37 -5.29
C PRO A 133 0.36 -15.45 -6.44
N ALA A 134 1.15 -14.42 -6.17
CA ALA A 134 1.63 -13.46 -7.16
C ALA A 134 0.56 -12.54 -7.80
N THR A 135 -0.71 -12.58 -7.37
CA THR A 135 -1.71 -11.58 -7.77
C THR A 135 -1.41 -10.24 -7.08
N TRP A 136 -1.29 -9.16 -7.85
CA TRP A 136 -0.97 -7.84 -7.29
C TRP A 136 -2.17 -7.32 -6.51
N GLY A 137 -1.96 -6.88 -5.28
CA GLY A 137 -2.98 -6.15 -4.52
C GLY A 137 -2.87 -4.64 -4.75
N GLY A 138 -3.87 -3.89 -4.32
CA GLY A 138 -3.92 -2.44 -4.44
C GLY A 138 -4.72 -1.75 -3.33
N GLY A 139 -5.36 -0.64 -3.68
CA GLY A 139 -6.18 0.17 -2.76
C GLY A 139 -7.22 -0.63 -1.96
N PRO A 140 -8.03 -1.51 -2.59
CA PRO A 140 -9.04 -2.31 -1.88
C PRO A 140 -8.46 -3.15 -0.74
N GLU A 141 -7.32 -3.81 -0.98
CA GLU A 141 -6.65 -4.62 0.03
C GLU A 141 -6.03 -3.76 1.14
N ILE A 142 -5.55 -2.55 0.82
CA ILE A 142 -5.02 -1.61 1.81
C ILE A 142 -6.13 -1.15 2.76
N VAL A 143 -7.28 -0.72 2.22
CA VAL A 143 -8.43 -0.29 3.04
C VAL A 143 -8.92 -1.44 3.91
N ALA A 144 -9.07 -2.64 3.33
CA ALA A 144 -9.47 -3.83 4.07
C ALA A 144 -8.49 -4.17 5.21
N LEU A 145 -7.18 -4.15 4.93
CA LEU A 145 -6.15 -4.45 5.94
C LEU A 145 -6.05 -3.37 7.02
N ALA A 146 -6.17 -2.10 6.67
CA ALA A 146 -6.13 -1.01 7.65
C ALA A 146 -7.26 -1.17 8.70
N ASN A 147 -8.46 -1.52 8.23
CA ASN A 147 -9.62 -1.79 9.08
C ASN A 147 -9.45 -3.08 9.90
N ALA A 148 -9.04 -4.18 9.27
CA ALA A 148 -8.87 -5.47 9.93
C ALA A 148 -7.77 -5.45 11.01
N LEU A 149 -6.65 -4.77 10.74
CA LEU A 149 -5.53 -4.63 11.66
C LEU A 149 -5.74 -3.51 12.68
N ARG A 150 -6.76 -2.66 12.48
CA ARG A 150 -7.02 -1.43 13.25
C ARG A 150 -5.78 -0.54 13.32
N ARG A 151 -5.12 -0.37 12.17
CA ARG A 151 -3.87 0.37 12.03
C ARG A 151 -3.90 1.17 10.73
N PRO A 152 -3.60 2.48 10.76
CA PRO A 152 -3.49 3.26 9.53
C PRO A 152 -2.32 2.74 8.69
N ILE A 153 -2.54 2.69 7.37
CA ILE A 153 -1.51 2.35 6.38
C ILE A 153 -1.32 3.58 5.51
N HIS A 154 -0.15 4.21 5.61
CA HIS A 154 0.20 5.38 4.79
C HIS A 154 0.92 4.90 3.53
N VAL A 155 0.44 5.34 2.37
CA VAL A 155 1.03 5.02 1.07
C VAL A 155 1.75 6.26 0.56
N TYR A 156 3.03 6.11 0.22
CA TYR A 156 3.83 7.19 -0.33
C TYR A 156 4.17 6.88 -1.78
N GLU A 157 3.77 7.76 -2.70
CA GLU A 157 4.08 7.62 -4.12
C GLU A 157 5.27 8.50 -4.52
N PRO A 158 6.20 7.98 -5.33
CA PRO A 158 7.33 8.75 -5.81
C PRO A 158 6.88 9.78 -6.86
N ILE A 159 7.30 11.03 -6.70
CA ILE A 159 7.11 12.11 -7.68
C ILE A 159 8.43 12.34 -8.41
N CYS A 160 8.37 12.52 -9.73
CA CYS A 160 9.52 12.91 -10.54
C CYS A 160 10.12 14.24 -10.02
N SER A 161 11.34 14.17 -9.49
CA SER A 161 12.12 15.36 -9.19
C SER A 161 12.72 15.95 -10.47
N LYS A 162 12.83 17.28 -10.52
CA LYS A 162 13.43 18.01 -11.66
C LYS A 162 14.94 17.78 -11.80
N ASP A 163 15.60 17.27 -10.76
CA ASP A 163 17.06 17.15 -10.68
C ASP A 163 17.59 15.73 -11.01
N ASN A 164 16.72 14.73 -11.23
CA ASN A 164 17.05 13.30 -11.42
C ASN A 164 17.96 12.69 -10.33
N LYS A 165 18.19 13.39 -9.22
CA LYS A 165 19.08 12.97 -8.14
C LYS A 165 18.32 12.64 -6.87
N THR A 166 17.11 13.19 -6.75
CA THR A 166 16.33 13.14 -5.54
C THR A 166 15.02 12.41 -5.79
N LEU A 167 14.67 11.44 -4.95
CA LEU A 167 13.33 10.85 -4.94
C LEU A 167 12.49 11.63 -3.94
N ARG A 168 11.42 12.25 -4.45
CA ARG A 168 10.41 12.90 -3.63
C ARG A 168 9.22 11.99 -3.48
N PHE A 169 8.60 12.00 -2.32
CA PHE A 169 7.43 11.19 -2.04
C PHE A 169 6.27 12.08 -1.59
N GLU A 170 5.07 11.78 -2.08
CA GLU A 170 3.82 12.38 -1.62
C GLU A 170 2.96 11.32 -0.96
N LEU A 171 2.30 11.71 0.14
CA LEU A 171 1.35 10.86 0.84
C LEU A 171 0.03 10.86 0.04
N CYS A 172 -0.41 9.67 -0.36
CA CYS A 172 -1.67 9.44 -1.06
C CYS A 172 -2.86 9.40 -0.12
#